data_AF-A0A7W9KMR5-F1
#
_entry.id   AF-A0A7W9KMR5-F1
#
_cell.length_a   1.000
_cell.length_b   1.000
_cell.length_c   1.000
_cell.angle_alpha   90.00
_cell.angle_beta   90.00
_cell.angle_gamma   90.00
#
_symmetry.space_group_name_H-M   'P 1'
#
loop_
_entity.id
_entity.type
_entity.pdbx_description
1 polymer ?
#
loop_
_entity_poly.entity_id
_entity_poly.type
_entity_poly.pdbx_seq_one_letter_code
_entity_poly.pdbx_strand_id
1 'polypeptide(L)'
;MSEYDDAVEKLMAEYQQQLEKLGEHQRKMSELTGTGVSQRKQVSVTVGAQGQLMELKFLTDSYRDMAPAELSNLIIDTFAAARNELIKQQRELMAANAPAGLNVDALFGPDADLTKAVPRNPFMSDELREYVDNGRIPGVSDD
;
A
#
# COMPACT_ATOMS: atom_id res chain seq x y z
N MET A 1 -35.87 23.23 -6.26
CA MET A 1 -34.46 22.93 -6.56
C MET A 1 -34.45 22.28 -7.93
N SER A 2 -33.52 22.69 -8.78
CA SER A 2 -33.41 22.15 -10.15
C SER A 2 -32.77 20.77 -10.09
N GLU A 3 -33.06 19.87 -11.02
CA GLU A 3 -32.36 18.56 -11.13
C GLU A 3 -30.82 18.72 -11.21
N TYR A 4 -30.36 19.88 -11.69
CA TYR A 4 -28.95 20.28 -11.67
C TYR A 4 -28.38 20.46 -10.25
N ASP A 5 -29.15 21.01 -9.30
CA ASP A 5 -28.70 21.21 -7.93
C ASP A 5 -28.50 19.84 -7.25
N ASP A 6 -29.46 18.93 -7.43
CA ASP A 6 -29.40 17.56 -6.88
C ASP A 6 -28.24 16.75 -7.47
N ALA A 7 -27.96 16.91 -8.78
CA ALA A 7 -26.84 16.24 -9.45
C ALA A 7 -25.47 16.74 -8.93
N VAL A 8 -25.32 18.05 -8.71
CA VAL A 8 -24.10 18.63 -8.15
C VAL A 8 -23.91 18.21 -6.70
N GLU A 9 -24.96 18.18 -5.89
CA GLU A 9 -24.90 17.75 -4.50
C GLU A 9 -24.45 16.28 -4.39
N LYS A 10 -25.01 15.40 -5.23
CA LYS A 10 -24.61 13.99 -5.30
C LYS A 10 -23.13 13.82 -5.69
N LEU A 11 -22.66 14.54 -6.71
CA LEU A 11 -21.27 14.47 -7.15
C LEU A 11 -20.30 14.95 -6.05
N MET A 12 -20.65 16.03 -5.34
CA MET A 12 -19.84 16.53 -4.25
C MET A 12 -19.80 15.56 -3.06
N ALA A 13 -20.91 14.90 -2.76
CA ALA A 13 -20.98 13.86 -1.75
C ALA A 13 -20.11 12.64 -2.11
N GLU A 14 -20.16 12.19 -3.37
CA GLU A 14 -19.31 11.11 -3.88
C GLU A 14 -17.81 11.49 -3.82
N TYR A 15 -17.47 12.72 -4.21
CA TYR A 15 -16.10 13.22 -4.13
C TYR A 15 -15.57 13.29 -2.68
N GLN A 16 -16.38 13.77 -1.74
CA GLN A 16 -16.02 13.79 -0.31
C GLN A 16 -15.77 12.37 0.22
N GLN A 17 -16.63 11.41 -0.11
CA GLN A 17 -16.42 10.01 0.25
C GLN A 17 -15.14 9.43 -0.35
N GLN A 18 -14.80 9.80 -1.59
CA GLN A 18 -13.54 9.37 -2.20
C GLN A 18 -12.32 9.97 -1.48
N LEU A 19 -12.36 11.25 -1.10
CA LEU A 19 -11.29 11.89 -0.33
C LEU A 19 -11.10 11.27 1.05
N GLU A 20 -12.19 10.93 1.75
CA GLU A 20 -12.14 10.24 3.05
C GLU A 20 -11.47 8.86 2.91
N LYS A 21 -11.87 8.08 1.91
CA LYS A 21 -11.26 6.77 1.61
C LYS A 21 -9.77 6.90 1.33
N LEU A 22 -9.35 7.90 0.54
CA LEU A 22 -7.95 8.16 0.26
C LEU A 22 -7.16 8.53 1.53
N GLY A 23 -7.73 9.37 2.40
CA GLY A 23 -7.11 9.73 3.68
C GLY A 23 -6.95 8.53 4.62
N GLU A 24 -7.97 7.67 4.71
CA GLU A 24 -7.87 6.43 5.48
C GLU A 24 -6.82 5.47 4.91
N HIS A 25 -6.73 5.35 3.58
CA HIS A 25 -5.70 4.54 2.93
C HIS A 25 -4.29 5.05 3.23
N GLN A 26 -4.07 6.36 3.08
CA GLN A 26 -2.79 6.99 3.39
C GLN A 26 -2.41 6.73 4.86
N ARG A 27 -3.36 6.90 5.79
CA ARG A 27 -3.13 6.65 7.22
C ARG A 27 -2.73 5.20 7.47
N LYS A 28 -3.54 4.24 6.98
CA LYS A 28 -3.26 2.80 7.10
C LYS A 28 -1.87 2.45 6.56
N MET A 29 -1.49 3.00 5.42
CA MET A 29 -0.17 2.79 4.83
C MET A 29 0.96 3.36 5.71
N SER A 30 0.77 4.54 6.29
CA SER A 30 1.77 5.19 7.15
C SER A 30 1.96 4.52 8.52
N GLU A 31 0.94 3.80 8.99
CA GLU A 31 0.94 3.10 10.27
C GLU A 31 1.45 1.65 10.16
N LEU A 32 1.69 1.15 8.94
CA LEU A 32 2.22 -0.20 8.74
C LEU A 32 3.59 -0.38 9.40
N THR A 33 3.78 -1.55 10.01
CA THR A 33 5.04 -1.96 10.62
C THR A 33 5.35 -3.40 10.23
N GLY A 34 6.63 -3.69 9.98
CA GLY A 34 7.10 -5.06 9.73
C GLY A 34 7.95 -5.54 10.89
N THR A 35 7.72 -6.78 11.35
CA THR A 35 8.50 -7.38 12.44
C THR A 35 9.18 -8.65 11.96
N GLY A 36 10.50 -8.68 12.08
CA GLY A 36 11.34 -9.85 11.82
C GLY A 36 11.86 -10.44 13.12
N VAL A 37 11.92 -11.78 13.19
CA VAL A 37 12.50 -12.49 14.33
C VAL A 37 13.55 -13.46 13.81
N SER A 38 14.74 -13.43 14.41
CA SER A 38 15.82 -14.37 14.12
C SER A 38 15.39 -15.83 14.33
N GLN A 39 16.02 -16.76 13.60
CA GLN A 39 15.65 -18.18 13.59
C GLN A 39 15.57 -18.81 15.00
N ARG A 40 16.51 -18.46 15.88
CA ARG A 40 16.57 -18.96 17.26
C ARG A 40 15.87 -18.06 18.27
N LYS A 41 15.05 -17.10 17.82
CA LYS A 41 14.34 -16.11 18.65
C LYS A 41 15.28 -15.37 19.60
N GLN A 42 16.45 -14.98 19.12
CA GLN A 42 17.47 -14.29 19.91
C GLN A 42 17.32 -12.78 19.80
N VAL A 43 16.99 -12.31 18.59
CA VAL A 43 16.77 -10.92 18.22
C VAL A 43 15.41 -10.79 17.52
N SER A 44 14.71 -9.68 17.80
CA SER A 44 13.54 -9.19 17.08
C SER A 44 13.79 -7.76 16.60
N VAL A 45 13.36 -7.45 15.39
CA VAL A 45 13.49 -6.13 14.77
C VAL A 45 12.13 -5.69 14.25
N THR A 46 11.74 -4.46 14.57
CA THR A 46 10.52 -3.84 14.04
C THR A 46 10.90 -2.62 13.19
N VAL A 47 10.34 -2.54 11.99
CA VAL A 47 10.51 -1.41 11.07
C VAL A 47 9.19 -0.70 10.81
N GLY A 48 9.25 0.61 10.59
CA GLY A 48 8.09 1.42 10.22
C GLY A 48 7.83 1.45 8.73
N ALA A 49 6.78 2.16 8.31
CA ALA A 49 6.29 2.19 6.92
C ALA A 49 7.32 2.59 5.85
N GLN A 50 8.38 3.35 6.19
CA GLN A 50 9.45 3.72 5.25
C GLN A 50 10.66 2.77 5.34
N GLY A 51 10.56 1.69 6.11
CA GLY A 51 11.63 0.75 6.38
C GLY A 51 12.65 1.23 7.44
N GLN A 52 12.37 2.34 8.13
CA GLN A 52 13.19 2.82 9.22
C GLN A 52 13.12 1.86 10.42
N LEU A 53 14.26 1.64 11.09
CA LEU A 53 14.31 0.84 12.32
C LEU A 53 13.58 1.58 13.45
N MET A 54 12.52 0.96 13.99
CA MET A 54 11.76 1.50 15.10
C MET A 54 12.10 0.80 16.42
N GLU A 55 12.39 -0.50 16.35
CA GLU A 55 12.66 -1.29 17.54
C GLU A 55 13.67 -2.40 17.26
N LEU A 56 14.58 -2.62 18.21
CA LEU A 56 15.49 -3.76 18.25
C LEU A 56 15.43 -4.35 19.66
N LYS A 57 15.10 -5.64 19.76
CA LYS A 57 14.99 -6.37 21.03
C LYS A 57 15.89 -7.59 21.03
N PHE A 58 16.65 -7.76 22.10
CA PHE A 58 17.31 -9.01 22.44
C PHE A 58 16.37 -9.82 23.32
N LEU A 59 15.85 -10.92 22.80
CA LEU A 59 14.84 -11.75 23.44
C LEU A 59 15.44 -12.77 24.42
N THR A 60 16.74 -13.04 24.31
CA THR A 60 17.48 -13.97 25.16
C THR A 60 18.88 -13.42 25.42
N ASP A 61 19.59 -13.93 26.42
CA ASP A 61 20.99 -13.55 26.70
C ASP A 61 22.03 -14.25 25.80
N SER A 62 21.61 -15.15 24.90
CA SER A 62 22.53 -15.93 24.05
C SER A 62 23.37 -15.10 23.07
N TYR A 63 23.04 -13.81 22.87
CA TYR A 63 23.88 -12.89 22.09
C TYR A 63 25.21 -12.58 22.79
N ARG A 64 25.30 -12.77 24.12
CA ARG A 64 26.50 -12.45 24.92
C ARG A 64 27.68 -13.36 24.59
N ASP A 65 27.40 -14.59 24.19
CA ASP A 65 28.40 -15.58 23.84
C ASP A 65 28.76 -15.55 22.35
N MET A 66 28.10 -14.71 21.54
CA MET A 66 28.37 -14.59 20.11
C MET A 66 29.63 -13.78 19.83
N ALA A 67 30.33 -14.16 18.76
CA ALA A 67 31.33 -13.27 18.18
C ALA A 67 30.66 -11.98 17.67
N PRO A 68 31.32 -10.81 17.78
CA PRO A 68 30.72 -9.54 17.33
C PRO A 68 30.25 -9.55 15.87
N ALA A 69 30.99 -10.22 14.98
CA ALA A 69 30.61 -10.36 13.57
C ALA A 69 29.37 -11.22 13.37
N GLU A 70 29.22 -12.29 14.16
CA GLU A 70 28.03 -13.15 14.13
C GLU A 70 26.78 -12.38 14.57
N LEU A 71 26.89 -11.62 15.66
CA LEU A 71 25.77 -10.80 16.13
C LEU A 71 25.38 -9.71 15.12
N SER A 72 26.37 -9.06 14.49
CA SER A 72 26.10 -8.07 13.45
C SER A 72 25.31 -8.67 12.28
N ASN A 73 25.73 -9.83 11.79
CA ASN A 73 25.03 -10.53 10.71
C ASN A 73 23.62 -10.93 11.11
N LEU A 74 23.44 -11.46 12.32
CA LEU A 74 22.14 -11.82 12.85
C LEU A 74 21.17 -10.63 12.86
N ILE A 75 21.63 -9.45 13.29
CA ILE A 75 20.81 -8.23 13.32
C ILE A 75 20.45 -7.79 11.89
N ILE A 76 21.42 -7.79 10.97
CA ILE A 76 21.21 -7.40 9.56
C ILE A 76 20.19 -8.33 8.90
N ASP A 77 20.32 -9.64 9.08
CA ASP A 77 19.41 -10.64 8.53
C ASP A 77 18.00 -10.49 9.12
N THR A 78 17.91 -10.23 10.43
CA THR A 78 16.62 -10.02 11.10
C THR A 78 15.95 -8.72 10.65
N PHE A 79 16.72 -7.67 10.40
CA PHE A 79 16.23 -6.41 9.83
C PHE A 79 15.74 -6.60 8.38
N ALA A 80 16.48 -7.35 7.56
CA ALA A 80 16.05 -7.70 6.21
C ALA A 80 14.74 -8.48 6.22
N ALA A 81 14.59 -9.44 7.15
CA ALA A 81 13.34 -10.16 7.35
C ALA A 81 12.17 -9.23 7.74
N ALA A 82 12.41 -8.28 8.64
CA ALA A 82 11.41 -7.27 9.03
C ALA A 82 10.95 -6.40 7.83
N ARG A 83 11.90 -5.97 6.98
CA ARG A 83 11.58 -5.23 5.75
C ARG A 83 10.78 -6.05 4.75
N ASN A 84 11.11 -7.33 4.58
CA ASN A 84 10.36 -8.22 3.68
C ASN A 84 8.92 -8.40 4.17
N GLU A 85 8.72 -8.55 5.48
CA GLU A 85 7.39 -8.62 6.09
C GLU A 85 6.60 -7.31 5.88
N LEU A 86 7.24 -6.15 6.05
CA LEU A 86 6.61 -4.86 5.75
C LEU A 86 6.17 -4.77 4.28
N ILE A 87 7.05 -5.14 3.34
CA ILE A 87 6.74 -5.12 1.90
C ILE A 87 5.55 -6.05 1.59
N LYS A 88 5.49 -7.22 2.23
CA LYS A 88 4.37 -8.14 2.09
C LYS A 88 3.06 -7.50 2.57
N GLN A 89 3.05 -6.86 3.74
CA GLN A 89 1.86 -6.17 4.26
C GLN A 89 1.44 -4.99 3.37
N GLN A 90 2.40 -4.23 2.83
CA GLN A 90 2.11 -3.15 1.86
C GLN A 90 1.45 -3.70 0.60
N ARG A 91 1.93 -4.83 0.07
CA ARG A 91 1.31 -5.50 -1.09
C ARG A 91 -0.11 -5.92 -0.79
N GLU A 92 -0.35 -6.56 0.36
CA GLU A 92 -1.70 -7.02 0.76
C GLU A 92 -2.68 -5.85 0.88
N LEU A 93 -2.24 -4.73 1.49
CA LEU A 93 -3.07 -3.53 1.61
C LEU A 93 -3.37 -2.87 0.25
N MET A 94 -2.40 -2.85 -0.66
CA MET A 94 -2.59 -2.32 -2.02
C MET A 94 -3.46 -3.23 -2.88
N ALA A 95 -3.27 -4.55 -2.80
CA ALA A 95 -4.04 -5.54 -3.57
C ALA A 95 -5.53 -5.51 -3.22
N ALA A 96 -5.87 -5.27 -1.95
CA ALA A 96 -7.26 -5.17 -1.51
C ALA A 96 -8.04 -4.01 -2.16
N ASN A 97 -7.35 -3.00 -2.70
CA ASN A 97 -7.95 -1.77 -3.24
C ASN A 97 -7.43 -1.44 -4.65
N ALA A 98 -6.78 -2.40 -5.30
CA ALA A 98 -6.21 -2.20 -6.62
C ALA A 98 -7.33 -2.04 -7.66
N PRO A 99 -7.27 -1.01 -8.53
CA PRO A 99 -8.15 -0.92 -9.69
C PRO A 99 -8.03 -2.16 -10.57
N ALA A 100 -9.13 -2.56 -11.22
CA ALA A 100 -9.13 -3.67 -12.15
C ALA A 100 -8.05 -3.48 -13.23
N GLY A 101 -7.14 -4.45 -13.37
CA GLY A 101 -6.05 -4.42 -14.36
C GLY A 101 -4.73 -3.84 -13.87
N LEU A 102 -4.63 -3.32 -12.63
CA LEU A 102 -3.36 -2.92 -12.03
C LEU A 102 -2.58 -4.16 -11.56
N ASN A 103 -1.33 -4.31 -12.00
CA ASN A 103 -0.45 -5.37 -11.50
C ASN A 103 0.31 -4.88 -10.26
N VAL A 104 -0.21 -5.21 -9.08
CA VAL A 104 0.40 -4.83 -7.79
C VAL A 104 1.76 -5.48 -7.60
N ASP A 105 1.97 -6.72 -8.06
CA ASP A 105 3.26 -7.40 -7.92
C ASP A 105 4.38 -6.70 -8.71
N ALA A 106 4.06 -6.03 -9.82
CA ALA A 106 5.03 -5.25 -10.58
C ALA A 106 5.49 -3.97 -9.87
N LEU A 107 4.76 -3.51 -8.84
CA LEU A 107 5.12 -2.35 -8.02
C LEU A 107 6.08 -2.72 -6.88
N PHE A 108 6.12 -4.00 -6.50
CA PHE A 108 6.84 -4.44 -5.32
C PHE A 108 7.76 -5.62 -5.66
N GLY A 109 9.08 -5.41 -5.51
CA GLY A 109 10.06 -6.47 -5.74
C GLY A 109 11.40 -5.93 -6.23
N PRO A 110 12.40 -6.81 -6.45
CA PRO A 110 13.71 -6.41 -6.94
C PRO A 110 13.67 -5.81 -8.35
N ASP A 111 12.71 -6.22 -9.18
CA ASP A 111 12.51 -5.73 -10.56
C ASP A 111 11.31 -4.76 -10.69
N ALA A 112 10.97 -4.05 -9.60
CA ALA A 112 9.81 -3.16 -9.56
C ALA A 112 9.88 -2.10 -10.68
N ASP A 113 8.80 -2.02 -11.46
CA ASP A 113 8.70 -1.16 -12.63
C ASP A 113 7.27 -0.63 -12.75
N LEU A 114 7.11 0.65 -12.40
CA LEU A 114 5.82 1.35 -12.44
C LEU A 114 5.17 1.27 -13.84
N THR A 115 5.98 1.25 -14.91
CA THR A 115 5.46 1.18 -16.29
C THR A 115 4.87 -0.18 -16.64
N LYS A 116 5.25 -1.24 -15.91
CA LYS A 116 4.67 -2.58 -16.04
C LYS A 116 3.47 -2.81 -15.13
N ALA A 117 3.31 -1.98 -14.11
CA ALA A 117 2.18 -2.06 -13.19
C ALA A 117 0.90 -1.44 -13.78
N VAL A 118 1.06 -0.38 -14.58
CA VAL A 118 -0.06 0.32 -15.22
C VAL A 118 -0.51 -0.42 -16.49
N PRO A 119 -1.81 -0.73 -16.66
CA PRO A 119 -2.32 -1.34 -17.86
C PRO A 119 -2.12 -0.44 -19.09
N ARG A 120 -1.88 -1.05 -20.26
CA ARG A 120 -1.69 -0.30 -21.53
C ARG A 120 -2.96 0.43 -22.01
N ASN A 121 -4.14 -0.01 -21.55
CA ASN A 121 -5.38 0.74 -21.72
C ASN A 121 -5.63 1.63 -20.50
N PRO A 122 -6.09 2.88 -20.70
CA PRO A 122 -6.41 3.77 -19.59
C PRO A 122 -7.42 3.11 -18.67
N PHE A 123 -7.29 3.35 -17.36
CA PHE A 123 -8.27 2.96 -16.37
C PHE A 123 -9.62 3.57 -16.77
N MET A 124 -10.52 2.77 -17.34
CA MET A 124 -11.89 3.20 -17.50
C MET A 124 -12.51 3.20 -16.10
N SER A 125 -12.74 4.38 -15.52
CA SER A 125 -13.67 4.49 -14.40
C SER A 125 -15.06 4.07 -14.86
N ASP A 126 -15.93 3.72 -13.92
CA ASP A 126 -17.30 3.38 -14.26
C ASP A 126 -18.03 4.58 -14.90
N GLU A 127 -17.68 5.81 -14.53
CA GLU A 127 -18.21 7.02 -15.19
C GLU A 127 -17.72 7.18 -16.64
N LEU A 128 -16.45 6.84 -16.91
CA LEU A 128 -15.90 6.88 -18.27
C LEU A 128 -16.46 5.75 -19.16
N ARG A 129 -16.79 4.59 -18.57
CA ARG A 129 -17.53 3.52 -19.28
C ARG A 129 -18.91 4.01 -19.70
N GLU A 130 -19.64 4.64 -18.79
CA GLU A 130 -20.97 5.16 -19.09
C GLU A 130 -20.91 6.22 -20.20
N TYR A 131 -19.88 7.08 -20.20
CA TYR A 131 -19.64 8.03 -21.28
C TYR A 131 -19.37 7.36 -22.63
N VAL A 132 -18.51 6.34 -22.67
CA VAL A 132 -18.09 5.67 -23.91
C VAL A 132 -19.22 4.79 -24.48
N ASP A 133 -19.96 4.09 -23.62
CA ASP A 133 -21.03 3.18 -24.03
C ASP A 133 -22.30 3.93 -24.45
N ASN A 134 -22.60 5.05 -23.79
CA ASN A 134 -23.83 5.81 -24.02
C ASN A 134 -23.62 7.16 -24.73
N GLY A 135 -22.38 7.54 -25.04
CA GLY A 135 -22.03 8.80 -25.71
C GLY A 135 -22.33 10.07 -24.92
N ARG A 136 -22.59 9.96 -23.60
CA ARG A 136 -23.26 11.01 -22.81
C ARG A 136 -22.31 11.61 -21.78
N ILE A 137 -21.84 12.84 -21.99
CA ILE A 137 -20.95 13.52 -21.04
C ILE A 137 -21.69 13.59 -19.68
N PRO A 138 -21.09 13.11 -18.57
CA PRO A 138 -21.71 13.24 -17.25
C PRO A 138 -22.05 14.71 -16.98
N GLY A 139 -23.34 15.01 -16.81
CA GLY A 139 -23.83 16.36 -16.52
C GLY A 139 -24.22 17.23 -17.73
N VAL A 140 -24.32 16.68 -18.94
CA VAL A 140 -24.92 17.38 -20.09
C VAL A 140 -26.18 16.65 -20.53
N SER A 141 -27.34 17.23 -20.21
CA SER A 141 -28.61 16.86 -20.82
C SER A 141 -28.61 17.31 -22.27
N ASP A 142 -28.90 16.41 -23.22
CA ASP A 142 -29.37 16.82 -24.54
C ASP A 142 -30.78 17.41 -24.35
N ASP A 143 -30.97 18.65 -24.80
CA ASP A 143 -32.24 19.41 -24.82
C ASP A 143 -33.44 18.59 -25.31
#